data_AF-A0A8T9FUQ5-F1
#
_entry.id   AF-A0A8T9FUQ5-F1
#
_cell.length_a   1.000
_cell.length_b   1.000
_cell.length_c   1.000
_cell.angle_alpha   90.00
_cell.angle_beta   90.00
_cell.angle_gamma   90.00
#
_symmetry.space_group_name_H-M   'P 1'
#
loop_
_entity.id
_entity.type
_entity.pdbx_description
1 polymer ?
#
loop_
_entity_poly.entity_id
_entity_poly.type
_entity_poly.pdbx_seq_one_letter_code
_entity_poly.pdbx_strand_id
1 'polypeptide(L)'
;MYSETGESSGADVFFLLNKEGVTTAASYCEFKGEARKVGGATVVAAECSDEGSEEPTPYELTLTPDDGGYTVSFPDGTRWGPLARCRK
;
A
#
# COMPACT_ATOMS: atom_id res chain seq x y z
N MET A 1 -23.65 4.65 -16.53
CA MET A 1 -23.98 4.95 -15.13
C MET A 1 -23.57 3.75 -14.30
N TYR A 2 -22.33 3.73 -13.81
CA TYR A 2 -21.90 2.94 -12.66
C TYR A 2 -20.82 3.77 -11.95
N SER A 3 -20.95 3.79 -10.64
CA SER A 3 -20.67 4.92 -9.77
C SER A 3 -19.19 5.30 -9.68
N GLU A 4 -18.97 6.61 -9.63
CA GLU A 4 -17.83 7.24 -8.99
C GLU A 4 -17.86 6.87 -7.50
N THR A 5 -17.43 5.66 -7.14
CA THR A 5 -17.19 5.31 -5.75
C THR A 5 -15.85 5.91 -5.34
N GLY A 6 -15.92 7.16 -4.88
CA GLY A 6 -15.08 7.64 -3.78
C GLY A 6 -15.39 6.88 -2.49
N GLU A 7 -15.42 5.55 -2.56
CA GLU A 7 -15.73 4.67 -1.45
C GLU A 7 -14.38 4.27 -0.84
N SER A 8 -14.06 4.98 0.23
CA SER A 8 -13.23 4.42 1.28
C SER A 8 -13.99 3.20 1.83
N SER A 9 -13.87 2.05 1.15
CA SER A 9 -14.44 0.77 1.56
C SER A 9 -13.69 0.26 2.79
N GLY A 10 -13.87 0.93 3.92
CA GLY A 10 -13.36 0.51 5.23
C GLY A 10 -14.12 -0.68 5.83
N ALA A 11 -14.58 -1.64 5.02
CA ALA A 11 -15.48 -2.70 5.49
C ALA A 11 -14.86 -4.10 5.57
N ASP A 12 -13.88 -4.49 4.73
CA ASP A 12 -13.33 -5.86 4.75
C ASP A 12 -11.83 -5.92 4.41
N VAL A 13 -11.08 -4.87 4.73
CA VAL A 13 -9.70 -4.72 4.26
C VAL A 13 -8.72 -4.83 5.42
N PHE A 14 -8.23 -6.06 5.64
CA PHE A 14 -7.09 -6.31 6.51
C PHE A 14 -5.84 -5.77 5.85
N PHE A 15 -5.51 -4.51 6.12
CA PHE A 15 -4.27 -3.89 5.68
C PHE A 15 -3.23 -3.90 6.80
N LEU A 16 -2.17 -4.68 6.62
CA LEU A 16 -0.99 -4.69 7.48
C LEU A 16 0.17 -4.03 6.75
N LEU A 17 0.69 -2.94 7.30
CA LEU A 17 1.96 -2.35 6.88
C LEU A 17 3.01 -2.66 7.96
N ASN A 18 4.04 -3.42 7.60
CA ASN A 18 5.16 -3.73 8.48
C ASN A 18 6.49 -3.46 7.77
N LYS A 19 7.60 -3.97 8.29
CA LYS A 19 8.93 -3.77 7.68
C LYS A 19 9.19 -4.68 6.48
N GLU A 20 8.42 -5.75 6.35
CA GLU A 20 8.56 -6.78 5.34
C GLU A 20 7.71 -6.47 4.11
N GLY A 21 6.58 -5.77 4.29
CA GLY A 21 5.69 -5.44 3.18
C GLY A 21 4.39 -4.78 3.60
N VAL A 22 3.47 -4.73 2.64
CA VAL A 22 2.06 -4.40 2.83
C VAL A 22 1.19 -5.56 2.40
N THR A 23 0.40 -6.09 3.33
CA THR A 23 -0.60 -7.12 3.07
C THR A 23 -1.98 -6.49 3.07
N THR A 24 -2.84 -6.89 2.15
CA THR A 24 -4.24 -6.47 2.01
C THR A 24 -5.13 -7.71 2.03
N ALA A 25 -6.46 -7.54 2.01
CA ALA A 25 -7.37 -8.66 1.88
C ALA A 25 -7.28 -9.39 0.54
N ALA A 26 -6.82 -8.71 -0.52
CA ALA A 26 -6.78 -9.23 -1.88
C ALA A 26 -5.36 -9.30 -2.47
N SER A 27 -4.35 -8.73 -1.82
CA SER A 27 -3.01 -8.59 -2.39
C SER A 27 -1.93 -8.60 -1.31
N TYR A 28 -0.72 -9.00 -1.67
CA TYR A 28 0.46 -8.93 -0.82
C TYR A 28 1.62 -8.29 -1.59
N CYS A 29 2.16 -7.19 -1.08
CA CYS A 29 3.37 -6.57 -1.61
C CYS A 29 4.53 -6.74 -0.65
N GLU A 30 5.54 -7.49 -1.05
CA GLU A 30 6.78 -7.67 -0.30
C GLU A 30 7.78 -6.56 -0.63
N PHE A 31 8.31 -5.85 0.36
CA PHE A 31 9.33 -4.84 0.15
C PHE A 31 10.66 -5.50 -0.25
N LYS A 32 11.23 -5.02 -1.36
CA LYS A 32 12.49 -5.46 -1.92
C LYS A 32 13.55 -4.38 -1.75
N GLY A 33 14.63 -4.75 -1.07
CA GLY A 33 15.76 -3.87 -0.85
C GLY A 33 15.51 -2.77 0.19
N GLU A 34 16.35 -1.75 0.14
CA GLU A 34 16.35 -0.67 1.14
C GLU A 34 15.38 0.44 0.76
N ALA A 35 14.53 0.82 1.70
CA ALA A 35 13.64 1.96 1.55
C ALA A 35 14.45 3.28 1.59
N ARG A 36 14.24 4.14 0.59
CA ARG A 36 14.88 5.46 0.50
C ARG A 36 13.91 6.55 0.94
N LYS A 37 14.36 7.48 1.77
CA LYS A 37 13.56 8.65 2.12
C LYS A 37 13.70 9.72 1.04
N VAL A 38 12.57 10.20 0.53
CA VAL A 38 12.51 11.28 -0.46
C VAL A 38 11.59 12.36 0.09
N GLY A 39 12.20 13.40 0.67
CA GLY A 39 11.47 14.45 1.39
C GLY A 39 10.75 13.90 2.62
N GLY A 40 9.44 14.15 2.71
CA GLY A 40 8.58 13.64 3.79
C GLY A 40 8.09 12.20 3.59
N ALA A 41 8.33 11.60 2.41
CA ALA A 41 7.86 10.26 2.06
C ALA A 41 9.02 9.24 2.05
N THR A 42 8.65 7.96 2.11
CA THR A 42 9.56 6.83 1.97
C THR A 42 9.22 6.09 0.68
N VAL A 43 10.19 5.92 -0.21
CA VAL A 43 10.04 5.18 -1.46
C VAL A 43 10.74 3.83 -1.30
N VAL A 44 10.06 2.75 -1.66
CA VAL A 44 10.57 1.38 -1.52
C VAL A 44 10.14 0.55 -2.72
N ALA A 45 11.04 -0.26 -3.28
CA ALA A 45 10.64 -1.24 -4.28
C ALA A 45 9.86 -2.36 -3.60
N ALA A 46 8.85 -2.89 -4.26
CA ALA A 46 8.04 -3.98 -3.74
C ALA A 46 7.63 -4.93 -4.87
N GLU A 47 7.45 -6.20 -4.54
CA GLU A 47 6.87 -7.20 -5.43
C GLU A 47 5.47 -7.52 -4.93
N CYS A 48 4.45 -7.13 -5.70
CA CYS A 48 3.04 -7.31 -5.35
C CYS A 48 2.42 -8.50 -6.08
N SER A 49 1.89 -9.44 -5.32
CA SER A 49 1.05 -10.53 -5.79
C SER A 49 -0.41 -10.23 -5.45
N ASP A 50 -1.28 -10.20 -6.46
CA ASP A 50 -2.72 -10.10 -6.27
C ASP A 50 -3.35 -11.50 -6.21
N GLU A 51 -4.49 -11.65 -5.53
CA GLU A 51 -5.23 -12.91 -5.45
C GLU A 51 -5.64 -13.36 -6.86
N GLY A 52 -5.03 -14.45 -7.33
CA GLY A 52 -5.23 -14.97 -8.70
C GLY A 52 -4.15 -14.55 -9.70
N SER A 53 -3.15 -13.75 -9.31
CA SER A 53 -1.96 -13.51 -10.12
C SER A 53 -0.96 -14.67 -9.98
N GLU A 54 -0.49 -15.20 -11.11
CA GLU A 54 0.47 -16.31 -11.15
C GLU A 54 1.90 -15.85 -10.81
N GLU A 55 2.20 -14.56 -11.00
CA GLU A 55 3.51 -13.97 -10.78
C GLU A 55 3.44 -12.62 -10.04
N PRO A 56 4.39 -12.35 -9.11
CA PRO A 56 4.48 -11.06 -8.46
C PRO A 56 4.90 -9.98 -9.46
N THR A 57 4.23 -8.83 -9.40
CA THR A 57 4.55 -7.67 -10.24
C THR A 57 5.41 -6.67 -9.45
N PRO A 58 6.56 -6.22 -9.98
CA PRO A 58 7.39 -5.23 -9.32
C PRO A 58 6.78 -3.83 -9.41
N TYR A 59 6.69 -3.14 -8.28
CA TYR A 59 6.23 -1.76 -8.15
C TYR A 59 7.20 -0.93 -7.30
N GLU A 60 7.30 0.37 -7.58
CA GLU A 60 7.95 1.33 -6.68
C GLU A 60 6.89 2.03 -5.83
N LEU A 61 6.79 1.65 -4.56
CA LEU A 61 5.77 2.17 -3.65
C LEU A 61 6.27 3.42 -2.93
N THR A 62 5.41 4.42 -2.84
CA THR A 62 5.66 5.66 -2.09
C THR A 62 4.78 5.71 -0.85
N LEU A 63 5.39 5.56 0.32
CA LEU A 63 4.79 5.64 1.65
C LEU A 63 4.84 7.10 2.14
N THR A 64 3.72 7.79 2.11
CA THR A 64 3.60 9.17 2.58
C THR A 64 2.93 9.20 3.95
N PRO A 65 3.53 9.78 5.00
CA PRO A 65 2.87 9.93 6.29
C PRO A 65 1.66 10.86 6.16
N ASP A 66 0.51 10.45 6.69
CA ASP A 66 -0.74 11.21 6.65
C ASP A 66 -1.51 11.03 7.96
N ASP A 67 -1.91 12.13 8.62
CA ASP A 67 -2.69 12.24 9.87
C ASP A 67 -2.67 11.00 10.81
N GLY A 68 -1.49 10.66 11.34
CA GLY A 68 -1.35 9.53 12.29
C GLY A 68 -1.21 8.14 11.65
N GLY A 69 -1.03 8.08 10.34
CA GLY A 69 -0.94 6.90 9.50
C GLY A 69 0.03 7.06 8.32
N TYR A 70 -0.15 6.21 7.30
CA TYR A 70 0.60 6.24 6.04
C TYR A 70 -0.31 5.98 4.84
N THR A 71 -0.09 6.69 3.75
CA THR A 71 -0.69 6.41 2.44
C THR A 71 0.36 5.79 1.54
N VAL A 72 0.10 4.57 1.04
CA VAL A 72 0.90 3.91 0.02
C VAL A 72 0.42 4.38 -1.34
N SER A 73 1.29 4.92 -2.19
CA SER A 73 0.99 5.30 -3.56
C SER A 73 1.79 4.46 -4.53
N PHE A 74 1.12 3.96 -5.56
CA PHE A 74 1.68 3.19 -6.67
C PHE A 74 1.98 4.12 -7.84
N PRO A 75 2.91 3.76 -8.75
CA PRO A 75 3.22 4.56 -9.93
C PRO A 75 2.03 4.69 -10.89
N ASP A 76 1.14 3.69 -10.91
CA ASP A 76 -0.09 3.67 -11.72
C ASP A 76 -1.20 4.59 -11.17
N GLY A 77 -0.96 5.29 -10.06
CA GLY A 77 -1.92 6.19 -9.42
C GLY A 77 -2.81 5.53 -8.38
N THR A 78 -2.76 4.19 -8.24
CA THR A 78 -3.40 3.46 -7.14
C THR A 78 -2.89 3.94 -5.79
N ARG A 79 -3.79 4.10 -4.81
CA ARG A 79 -3.46 4.56 -3.47
C ARG A 79 -4.14 3.71 -2.41
N TRP A 80 -3.40 3.31 -1.38
CA TRP A 80 -3.91 2.59 -0.21
C TRP A 80 -3.71 3.45 1.04
N GLY A 81 -4.80 3.80 1.72
CA GLY A 81 -4.77 4.58 2.96
C GLY A 81 -5.76 5.76 2.99
N PRO A 82 -5.68 6.63 4.00
CA PRO A 82 -4.62 6.69 5.03
C PRO A 82 -4.69 5.51 6.02
N LEU A 83 -3.58 4.76 6.10
CA LEU A 83 -3.44 3.59 6.98
C LEU A 83 -3.14 4.07 8.39
N ALA A 84 -4.17 4.12 9.25
CA ALA A 84 -3.99 4.45 10.66
C ALA A 84 -2.99 3.49 11.32
N ARG A 85 -2.08 4.02 12.14
CA ARG A 85 -1.16 3.16 12.92
C ARG A 85 -1.96 2.24 13.84
N CYS A 86 -1.53 0.98 13.94
CA CYS A 86 -2.03 0.09 14.99
C CYS A 86 -1.92 0.80 16.35
N ARG A 87 -3.03 0.87 17.08
CA ARG A 87 -3.00 1.38 18.46
C ARG A 87 -2.15 0.41 19.29
N LYS A 88 -1.20 0.97 20.03
CA LYS A 88 -0.29 0.23 20.90
C LYS A 88 -1.01 -0.27 22.14
#